data_AF-A0A1H5IUK5-F1
#
_entry.id   AF-A0A1H5IUK5-F1
#
_cell.length_a   1.000
_cell.length_b   1.000
_cell.length_c   1.000
_cell.angle_alpha   90.00
_cell.angle_beta   90.00
_cell.angle_gamma   90.00
#
_symmetry.space_group_name_H-M   'P 1'
#
loop_
_entity.id
_entity.type
_entity.pdbx_description
1 polymer ?
#
loop_
_entity_poly.entity_id
_entity_poly.type
_entity_poly.pdbx_seq_one_letter_code
_entity_poly.pdbx_strand_id
1 'polypeptide(L)'
;MRLLAILIAAFVCSPAIAADYLGKVLAVSDGDTFTMEADGAKVRVRICGIDAPERGQAGYGQAAGVLSNMIEGKTVIAYKWVKAPSATGGPDLPAGTASWHSASSTRST
;
A
#
# COMPACT_ATOMS: atom_id res chain seq x y z
N MET A 1 33.83 -1.28 30.01
CA MET A 1 33.91 -1.52 28.54
C MET A 1 32.76 -2.41 28.02
N ARG A 2 32.41 -3.52 28.68
CA ARG A 2 31.28 -4.40 28.27
C ARG A 2 29.91 -3.71 28.22
N LEU A 3 29.58 -2.89 29.23
CA LEU A 3 28.34 -2.09 29.27
C LEU A 3 28.27 -1.05 28.14
N LEU A 4 29.41 -0.44 27.79
CA LEU A 4 29.50 0.51 26.69
C LEU A 4 29.26 -0.18 25.34
N ALA A 5 29.81 -1.39 25.17
CA ALA A 5 29.58 -2.19 23.96
C ALA A 5 28.10 -2.59 23.79
N ILE A 6 27.40 -2.91 24.88
CA ILE A 6 25.97 -3.27 24.86
C ILE A 6 25.11 -2.04 24.49
N LEU A 7 25.43 -0.88 25.03
CA LEU A 7 24.70 0.36 24.71
C LEU A 7 24.91 0.79 23.25
N ILE A 8 26.13 0.65 22.72
CA ILE A 8 26.42 0.94 21.31
C ILE A 8 25.70 -0.07 20.39
N ALA A 9 25.73 -1.37 20.72
CA ALA A 9 25.03 -2.38 19.94
C ALA A 9 23.50 -2.18 19.93
N ALA A 10 22.92 -1.75 21.04
CA ALA A 10 21.49 -1.43 21.13
C ALA A 10 21.13 -0.18 20.30
N PHE A 11 22.02 0.81 20.21
CA PHE A 11 21.79 2.04 19.44
C PHE A 11 21.85 1.83 17.92
N VAL A 12 22.64 0.86 17.45
CA VAL A 12 22.76 0.54 16.01
C VAL A 12 21.56 -0.26 15.49
N CYS A 13 20.77 -0.86 16.37
CA CYS A 13 19.57 -1.61 16.01
C CYS A 13 18.37 -0.65 15.81
N SER A 14 18.33 0.04 14.67
CA SER A 14 17.14 0.80 14.27
C SER A 14 16.19 -0.10 13.48
N PRO A 15 14.89 -0.18 13.84
CA PRO A 15 13.92 -0.94 13.06
C PRO A 15 13.75 -0.30 11.68
N ALA A 16 14.18 -0.98 10.63
CA ALA A 16 13.89 -0.58 9.26
C ALA A 16 12.42 -0.88 8.96
N ILE A 17 11.60 0.17 8.81
CA ILE A 17 10.26 0.03 8.22
C ILE A 17 10.44 -0.12 6.71
N ALA A 18 10.17 -1.32 6.20
CA ALA A 18 10.18 -1.60 4.77
C ALA A 18 8.89 -1.04 4.13
N ALA A 19 8.92 0.24 3.76
CA ALA A 19 7.95 0.84 2.85
C ALA A 19 8.34 0.50 1.40
N ASP A 20 7.37 0.18 0.55
CA ASP A 20 7.65 0.03 -0.89
C ASP A 20 7.90 1.39 -1.55
N TYR A 21 7.18 2.42 -1.10
CA TYR A 21 7.40 3.80 -1.52
C TYR A 21 7.24 4.77 -0.35
N LEU A 22 8.18 5.71 -0.24
CA LEU A 22 8.11 6.86 0.65
C LEU A 22 8.36 8.11 -0.17
N GLY A 23 7.44 9.08 -0.13
CA GLY A 23 7.54 10.20 -1.03
C GLY A 23 6.41 11.21 -0.95
N LYS A 24 6.58 12.32 -1.66
CA LYS A 24 5.62 13.44 -1.65
C LYS A 24 4.54 13.23 -2.71
N VAL A 25 3.28 13.39 -2.34
CA VAL A 25 2.17 13.38 -3.30
C VAL A 25 2.21 14.65 -4.14
N LEU A 26 2.27 14.47 -5.47
CA LEU A 26 2.32 15.54 -6.45
C LEU A 26 0.93 15.96 -6.95
N ALA A 27 0.03 14.99 -7.15
CA ALA A 27 -1.30 15.24 -7.68
C ALA A 27 -2.23 14.04 -7.42
N VAL A 28 -3.54 14.31 -7.30
CA VAL A 28 -4.61 13.30 -7.23
C VAL A 28 -5.32 13.22 -8.58
N SER A 29 -5.52 12.00 -9.09
CA SER A 29 -6.19 11.76 -10.38
C SER A 29 -7.69 11.47 -10.19
N ASP A 30 -7.99 10.59 -9.23
CA ASP A 30 -9.32 10.06 -8.92
C ASP A 30 -9.45 9.86 -7.40
N GLY A 31 -10.63 9.49 -6.89
CA GLY A 31 -10.84 9.26 -5.45
C GLY A 31 -10.10 8.06 -4.85
N ASP A 32 -9.41 7.26 -5.66
CA ASP A 32 -8.58 6.11 -5.25
C ASP A 32 -7.16 6.16 -5.82
N THR A 33 -6.82 7.17 -6.64
CA THR A 33 -5.61 7.16 -7.46
C THR A 33 -4.87 8.48 -7.40
N PHE A 34 -3.56 8.43 -7.11
CA PHE A 34 -2.69 9.60 -7.02
C PHE A 34 -1.30 9.34 -7.61
N THR A 35 -0.53 10.40 -7.81
CA THR A 35 0.87 10.35 -8.23
C THR A 35 1.75 10.96 -7.15
N MET A 36 2.83 10.27 -6.79
CA MET A 36 3.83 10.74 -5.84
C MET A 36 5.23 10.70 -6.46
N GLU A 37 6.16 11.47 -5.88
CA GLU A 37 7.59 11.36 -6.16
C GLU A 37 8.25 10.54 -5.05
N ALA A 38 8.78 9.37 -5.41
CA ALA A 38 9.51 8.46 -4.53
C ALA A 38 10.78 8.00 -5.25
N ASP A 39 11.89 7.92 -4.52
CA ASP A 39 13.20 7.48 -5.05
C ASP A 39 13.64 8.21 -6.34
N GLY A 40 13.31 9.50 -6.45
CA GLY A 40 13.62 10.32 -7.63
C GLY A 40 12.77 10.02 -8.86
N ALA A 41 11.74 9.18 -8.75
CA ALA A 41 10.82 8.82 -9.82
C ALA A 41 9.37 9.18 -9.47
N LYS A 42 8.57 9.47 -10.51
CA LYS A 42 7.13 9.62 -10.36
C LYS A 42 6.46 8.25 -10.36
N VAL A 43 5.75 7.95 -9.29
CA VAL A 43 5.03 6.70 -9.08
C VAL A 43 3.53 6.98 -9.04
N ARG A 44 2.77 6.31 -9.91
CA ARG A 44 1.30 6.33 -9.87
C ARG A 44 0.80 5.20 -8.97
N VAL A 45 0.03 5.55 -7.94
CA VAL A 45 -0.47 4.63 -6.91
C VAL A 45 -2.00 4.59 -6.99
N ARG A 46 -2.57 3.37 -7.02
CA ARG A 46 -4.01 3.12 -6.88
C ARG A 46 -4.27 2.37 -5.59
N ILE A 47 -5.18 2.88 -4.77
CA ILE A 47 -5.51 2.34 -3.45
C ILE A 47 -6.32 1.06 -3.64
N CYS A 48 -5.81 -0.06 -3.13
CA CYS A 48 -6.49 -1.35 -3.24
C CYS A 48 -7.79 -1.39 -2.41
N GLY A 49 -8.85 -1.95 -2.98
CA GLY A 49 -10.13 -2.13 -2.29
C GLY A 49 -11.04 -0.89 -2.27
N ILE A 50 -10.62 0.21 -2.90
CA ILE A 50 -11.46 1.38 -3.13
C ILE A 50 -11.78 1.43 -4.62
N ASP A 51 -13.06 1.60 -4.95
CA ASP A 51 -13.51 1.87 -6.31
C ASP A 51 -14.20 3.24 -6.31
N ALA A 52 -13.48 4.25 -6.79
CA ALA A 52 -13.94 5.63 -6.80
C ALA A 52 -14.53 5.99 -8.17
N PRO A 53 -15.50 6.92 -8.23
CA PRO A 53 -16.03 7.39 -9.50
C PRO A 53 -14.92 8.00 -10.35
N GLU A 54 -14.82 7.58 -11.61
CA GLU A 54 -13.86 8.10 -12.58
C GLU A 54 -14.35 9.41 -13.22
N ARG A 55 -13.45 10.10 -13.94
CA ARG A 55 -13.79 11.33 -14.65
C ARG A 55 -15.00 11.14 -15.58
N GLY A 56 -16.01 11.99 -15.39
CA GLY A 56 -17.27 11.94 -16.14
C GLY A 56 -18.40 11.19 -15.41
N GLN A 57 -18.10 10.48 -14.32
CA GLN A 57 -19.11 9.88 -13.46
C GLN A 57 -19.60 10.88 -12.41
N ALA A 58 -20.84 10.67 -11.94
CA ALA A 58 -21.40 11.46 -10.85
C ALA A 58 -20.55 11.28 -9.58
N GLY A 59 -20.22 12.39 -8.92
CA GLY A 59 -19.43 12.36 -7.68
C GLY A 59 -17.90 12.33 -7.86
N TYR A 60 -17.38 12.26 -9.10
CA TYR A 60 -15.93 12.29 -9.39
C TYR A 60 -15.21 13.44 -8.66
N GLY A 61 -15.67 14.68 -8.87
CA GLY A 61 -14.99 15.87 -8.32
C GLY A 61 -14.99 15.89 -6.80
N GLN A 62 -16.04 15.38 -6.16
CA GLN A 62 -16.10 15.27 -4.71
C GLN A 62 -15.12 14.21 -4.19
N ALA A 63 -15.11 13.02 -4.79
CA ALA A 63 -14.23 11.93 -4.38
C ALA A 63 -12.74 12.31 -4.53
N ALA A 64 -12.36 12.85 -5.70
CA ALA A 64 -10.99 13.32 -5.95
C ALA A 64 -10.61 14.49 -5.03
N GLY A 65 -11.53 15.44 -4.80
CA GLY A 65 -11.30 16.60 -3.95
C GLY A 65 -11.09 16.24 -2.47
N VAL A 66 -11.84 15.27 -1.95
CA VAL A 66 -11.64 14.76 -0.58
C VAL A 66 -10.25 14.14 -0.45
N LEU A 67 -9.86 13.27 -1.39
CA LEU A 67 -8.53 12.66 -1.35
C LEU A 67 -7.42 13.71 -1.49
N SER A 68 -7.53 14.64 -2.45
CA SER A 68 -6.58 15.75 -2.65
C SER A 68 -6.37 16.55 -1.37
N ASN A 69 -7.43 17.01 -0.72
CA ASN A 69 -7.34 17.74 0.55
C ASN A 69 -6.64 16.95 1.67
N MET A 70 -6.78 15.62 1.64
CA MET A 70 -6.16 14.74 2.63
C MET A 70 -4.67 14.51 2.40
N ILE A 71 -4.21 14.38 1.15
CA ILE A 71 -2.86 13.85 0.88
C ILE A 71 -1.98 14.73 -0.02
N GLU A 72 -2.55 15.66 -0.79
CA GLU A 72 -1.77 16.42 -1.78
C GLU A 72 -0.73 17.32 -1.11
N GLY A 73 0.50 17.29 -1.63
CA GLY A 73 1.64 18.00 -1.05
C GLY A 73 2.22 17.37 0.23
N LYS A 74 1.63 16.29 0.75
CA LYS A 74 2.13 15.59 1.95
C LYS A 74 3.07 14.44 1.58
N THR A 75 3.97 14.12 2.50
CA THR A 75 4.78 12.90 2.41
C THR A 75 3.97 11.71 2.92
N VAL A 76 3.84 10.68 2.08
CA VAL A 76 3.07 9.46 2.39
C VAL A 76 3.95 8.23 2.25
N ILE A 77 3.55 7.17 2.95
CA ILE A 77 4.11 5.82 2.83
C ILE A 77 3.09 4.97 2.09
N ALA A 78 3.49 4.30 1.02
CA ALA A 78 2.67 3.36 0.28
C ALA A 78 3.26 1.95 0.34
N TYR A 79 2.40 0.97 0.61
CA TYR A 79 2.72 -0.45 0.60
C TYR A 79 2.09 -1.10 -0.63
N LYS A 80 2.85 -1.92 -1.33
CA LYS A 80 2.42 -2.67 -2.50
C LYS A 80 1.62 -3.87 -2.04
N TRP A 81 0.40 -3.99 -2.55
CA TRP A 81 -0.38 -5.19 -2.32
C TRP A 81 0.17 -6.33 -3.19
N VAL A 82 0.60 -7.42 -2.54
CA VAL A 82 1.11 -8.63 -3.20
C VAL A 82 0.09 -9.74 -2.99
N LYS A 83 -0.37 -10.36 -4.08
CA LYS A 83 -1.23 -11.54 -4.00
C LYS A 83 -0.44 -12.67 -3.35
N ALA A 84 -1.04 -13.37 -2.39
CA ALA A 84 -0.45 -14.58 -1.82
C ALA A 84 -0.03 -15.53 -2.97
N PRO A 85 1.13 -16.19 -2.87
CA PRO A 85 1.55 -17.15 -3.89
C PRO A 85 0.42 -18.16 -4.08
N SER A 86 -0.10 -18.26 -5.30
CA SER A 86 -1.07 -19.28 -5.65
C SER A 86 -0.42 -20.63 -5.38
N ALA A 87 -1.10 -21.49 -4.63
CA ALA A 87 -0.63 -22.81 -4.23
C ALA A 87 -0.56 -23.79 -5.42
N THR A 88 0.21 -23.45 -6.46
CA THR A 88 0.39 -24.23 -7.69
C THR A 88 1.84 -24.72 -7.85
N GLY A 89 2.59 -24.72 -6.76
CA GLY A 89 3.85 -25.43 -6.63
C GLY A 89 4.14 -25.69 -5.15
N GLY A 90 3.99 -26.94 -4.70
CA GLY A 90 4.44 -27.38 -3.37
C GLY A 90 5.96 -27.19 -3.21
N PRO A 91 6.46 -27.06 -1.97
CA PRO A 91 6.42 -28.18 -1.02
C PRO A 91 5.78 -27.85 0.34
N ASP A 92 5.04 -28.83 0.86
CA ASP A 92 4.73 -29.15 2.26
C ASP A 92 4.69 -27.99 3.27
N LEU A 93 3.59 -27.23 3.27
CA LEU A 93 3.16 -26.49 4.45
C LEU A 93 2.25 -27.39 5.31
N PRO A 94 2.44 -27.47 6.64
CA PRO A 94 1.62 -28.30 7.50
C PRO A 94 0.15 -27.86 7.43
N ALA A 95 -0.72 -28.84 7.18
CA ALA A 95 -2.16 -28.67 7.07
C ALA A 95 -2.70 -28.00 8.35
N GLY A 96 -3.15 -26.74 8.26
CA GLY A 96 -3.87 -26.13 9.39
C GLY A 96 -4.15 -24.63 9.37
N THR A 97 -3.51 -23.80 8.55
CA THR A 97 -3.56 -22.33 8.77
C THR A 97 -3.76 -21.48 7.51
N ALA A 98 -4.69 -21.86 6.64
CA ALA A 98 -5.17 -20.95 5.59
C ALA A 98 -6.64 -21.20 5.24
N SER A 99 -7.56 -20.85 6.14
CA SER A 99 -8.97 -20.68 5.79
C SER A 99 -9.28 -19.20 5.51
N TRP A 100 -8.96 -18.75 4.28
CA TRP A 100 -9.52 -17.51 3.75
C TRP A 100 -10.68 -17.85 2.83
N HIS A 101 -11.90 -17.75 3.35
CA HIS A 101 -13.12 -17.79 2.55
C HIS A 101 -13.17 -16.52 1.69
N SER A 102 -12.73 -16.62 0.44
CA SER A 102 -13.19 -15.69 -0.60
C SER A 102 -14.47 -16.28 -1.19
N ALA A 103 -15.60 -15.87 -0.63
CA ALA A 103 -16.89 -16.03 -1.29
C ALA A 103 -16.86 -15.16 -2.56
N SER A 104 -16.43 -15.73 -3.68
CA SER A 104 -16.69 -15.15 -4.99
C SER A 104 -18.18 -15.32 -5.28
N SER A 105 -18.95 -14.25 -5.02
CA SER A 105 -20.31 -14.09 -5.54
C SER A 105 -20.23 -14.04 -7.07
N THR A 106 -20.36 -15.20 -7.71
CA THR A 106 -20.77 -15.27 -9.11
C THR A 106 -22.27 -15.00 -9.15
N ARG A 107 -22.63 -13.73 -9.38
CA ARG A 107 -23.94 -13.40 -9.96
C ARG A 107 -23.82 -13.64 -11.46
N SER A 108 -24.20 -14.83 -11.90
CA SER A 108 -24.52 -15.10 -13.30
C SER A 108 -26.04 -15.01 -13.46
N THR A 109 -26.44 -14.22 -14.46
CA THR A 109 -27.79 -13.99 -14.98
C THR A 109 -28.59 -15.25 -15.26
#